data_AF-A0A7C9MH30-F1
#
_entry.id   AF-A0A7C9MH30-F1
#
_cell.length_a   1.000
_cell.length_b   1.000
_cell.length_c   1.000
_cell.angle_alpha   90.00
_cell.angle_beta   90.00
_cell.angle_gamma   90.00
#
_symmetry.space_group_name_H-M   'P 1'
#
loop_
_entity.id
_entity.type
_entity.pdbx_description
1 polymer ?
#
loop_
_entity_poly.entity_id
_entity_poly.type
_entity_poly.pdbx_seq_one_letter_code
_entity_poly.pdbx_strand_id
1 'polypeptide(L)'
;MTDIAMGSAAGTEQVRIWAGLQGFVSLAALVALVLFFTLATPFSTPQPRWSWLGPVNDWLAVIGAVPWIVAMVLLARHLTAGPWLWALTVLACIGAAAIAIVTLLMLGGLADLQAQTIVSVVATVVAFAWAAVAAVVAREAGVLPAWLAVLAIAITAALVATAIAGGIGFLAPDGSALRSTLFGVAVVLGGLAWIAFPVWWLAIASNLRCEAPRDSWRA
;
A
#
# COMPACT_ATOMS: atom_id res chain seq x y z
N MET A 1 -32.33 -16.59 -10.20
CA MET A 1 -31.77 -16.21 -8.87
C MET A 1 -30.42 -16.88 -8.62
N THR A 2 -30.27 -18.17 -8.94
CA THR A 2 -29.02 -18.94 -8.78
C THR A 2 -27.83 -18.33 -9.54
N ASP A 3 -28.02 -17.88 -10.78
CA ASP A 3 -26.92 -17.30 -11.60
C ASP A 3 -26.37 -15.98 -11.06
N ILE A 4 -27.22 -15.14 -10.46
CA ILE A 4 -26.83 -13.85 -9.88
C ILE A 4 -25.99 -14.08 -8.61
N ALA A 5 -26.40 -15.03 -7.77
CA ALA A 5 -25.66 -15.40 -6.57
C ALA A 5 -24.29 -16.01 -6.91
N MET A 6 -24.21 -16.85 -7.94
CA MET A 6 -22.94 -17.41 -8.42
C MET A 6 -21.98 -16.33 -8.96
N GLY A 7 -22.51 -15.35 -9.70
CA GLY A 7 -21.71 -14.21 -10.20
C GLY A 7 -21.13 -13.33 -9.08
N SER A 8 -21.91 -13.06 -8.02
CA SER A 8 -21.45 -12.30 -6.85
C SER A 8 -20.36 -13.04 -6.06
N ALA A 9 -20.53 -14.35 -5.87
CA ALA A 9 -19.54 -15.19 -5.19
C ALA A 9 -18.21 -15.24 -5.96
N ALA A 10 -18.25 -15.45 -7.28
CA ALA A 10 -17.06 -15.47 -8.12
C ALA A 10 -16.32 -14.11 -8.11
N GLY A 11 -17.06 -12.99 -8.15
CA GLY A 11 -16.48 -11.66 -8.07
C GLY A 11 -15.79 -11.38 -6.72
N THR A 12 -16.41 -11.81 -5.62
CA THR A 12 -15.83 -11.67 -4.27
C THR A 12 -14.52 -12.47 -4.16
N GLU A 13 -14.51 -13.71 -4.66
CA GLU A 13 -13.33 -14.57 -4.60
C GLU A 13 -12.17 -14.00 -5.43
N GLN A 14 -12.45 -13.43 -6.61
CA GLN A 14 -11.42 -12.74 -7.39
C GLN A 14 -10.78 -11.58 -6.61
N VAL A 15 -11.58 -10.75 -5.93
CA VAL A 15 -11.04 -9.66 -5.10
C VAL A 15 -10.15 -10.23 -4.00
N ARG A 16 -10.58 -11.30 -3.33
CA ARG A 16 -9.79 -11.94 -2.25
C ARG A 16 -8.45 -12.49 -2.75
N ILE A 17 -8.44 -13.18 -3.88
CA ILE A 17 -7.21 -13.74 -4.47
C ILE A 17 -6.20 -12.63 -4.78
N TRP A 18 -6.65 -11.58 -5.48
CA TRP A 18 -5.76 -10.48 -5.89
C TRP A 18 -5.32 -9.62 -4.70
N ALA A 19 -6.19 -9.37 -3.73
CA ALA A 19 -5.84 -8.73 -2.47
C ALA A 19 -4.80 -9.55 -1.69
N GLY A 20 -4.98 -10.87 -1.61
CA GLY A 20 -4.07 -11.79 -0.93
C GLY A 20 -2.70 -11.82 -1.59
N LEU A 21 -2.67 -11.92 -2.93
CA LEU A 21 -1.43 -11.87 -3.70
C LEU A 21 -0.70 -10.53 -3.52
N GLN A 22 -1.42 -9.41 -3.57
CA GLN A 22 -0.83 -8.10 -3.33
C GLN A 22 -0.25 -7.98 -1.93
N GLY A 23 -1.00 -8.40 -0.91
CA GLY A 23 -0.54 -8.39 0.48
C GLY A 23 0.71 -9.26 0.68
N PHE A 24 0.74 -10.46 0.08
CA PHE A 24 1.87 -11.37 0.16
C PHE A 24 3.13 -10.83 -0.52
N VAL A 25 3.02 -10.36 -1.78
CA VAL A 25 4.16 -9.82 -2.53
C VAL A 25 4.72 -8.58 -1.84
N SER A 26 3.85 -7.71 -1.35
CA SER A 26 4.25 -6.51 -0.60
C SER A 26 4.95 -6.85 0.71
N LEU A 27 4.47 -7.88 1.43
CA LEU A 27 5.12 -8.35 2.66
C LEU A 27 6.49 -8.98 2.38
N ALA A 28 6.60 -9.78 1.31
CA ALA A 28 7.87 -10.35 0.88
C ALA A 28 8.88 -9.26 0.50
N ALA A 29 8.43 -8.23 -0.24
CA ALA A 29 9.24 -7.06 -0.57
C ALA A 29 9.73 -6.38 0.71
N LEU A 30 8.84 -6.15 1.68
CA LEU A 30 9.17 -5.49 2.93
C LEU A 30 10.18 -6.30 3.76
N VAL A 31 10.03 -7.62 3.82
CA VAL A 31 11.01 -8.50 4.48
C VAL A 31 12.38 -8.39 3.81
N ALA A 32 12.45 -8.43 2.47
CA ALA A 32 13.71 -8.25 1.75
C ALA A 32 14.37 -6.90 2.07
N LEU A 33 13.57 -5.83 2.17
CA LEU A 33 14.06 -4.50 2.47
C LEU A 33 14.57 -4.35 3.90
N VAL A 34 13.85 -4.89 4.89
CA VAL A 34 14.31 -4.91 6.28
C VAL A 34 15.61 -5.69 6.40
N LEU A 35 15.70 -6.86 5.75
CA LEU A 35 16.93 -7.65 5.71
C LEU A 35 18.07 -6.92 5.00
N PHE A 36 17.79 -6.16 3.94
CA PHE A 36 18.77 -5.34 3.26
C PHE A 36 19.37 -4.28 4.20
N PHE A 37 18.54 -3.48 4.88
CA PHE A 37 19.05 -2.45 5.79
C PHE A 37 19.75 -3.02 7.03
N THR A 38 19.30 -4.16 7.53
CA THR A 38 19.88 -4.80 8.73
C THR A 38 21.16 -5.60 8.45
N LEU A 39 21.24 -6.29 7.30
CA LEU A 39 22.35 -7.20 6.97
C LEU A 39 23.36 -6.60 5.98
N ALA A 40 22.89 -5.84 4.99
CA ALA A 40 23.76 -5.23 3.97
C ALA A 40 24.38 -3.91 4.45
N THR A 41 23.75 -3.28 5.45
CA THR A 41 24.19 -2.06 6.13
C THR A 41 24.68 -0.97 5.14
N PRO A 42 23.83 -0.57 4.18
CA PRO A 42 24.24 0.18 2.98
C PRO A 42 24.82 1.57 3.27
N PHE A 43 24.52 2.15 4.44
CA PHE A 43 24.97 3.47 4.86
C PHE A 43 26.18 3.45 5.80
N SER A 44 26.79 2.29 6.03
CA SER A 44 27.97 2.16 6.90
C SER A 44 29.11 1.44 6.16
N THR A 45 29.50 0.24 6.59
CA THR A 45 30.42 -0.63 5.85
C THR A 45 29.60 -1.61 5.03
N PRO A 46 29.42 -1.38 3.71
CA PRO A 46 28.52 -2.21 2.90
C PRO A 46 28.97 -3.66 2.92
N GLN A 47 28.03 -4.60 3.13
CA GLN A 47 28.30 -6.03 3.13
C GLN A 47 27.91 -6.65 1.77
N PRO A 48 28.88 -7.00 0.89
CA PRO A 48 28.57 -7.48 -0.46
C PRO A 48 27.76 -8.78 -0.47
N ARG A 49 27.87 -9.60 0.58
CA ARG A 49 27.13 -10.86 0.73
C ARG A 49 25.61 -10.67 0.70
N TRP A 50 25.11 -9.52 1.14
CA TRP A 50 23.68 -9.25 1.34
C TRP A 50 23.15 -8.14 0.43
N SER A 51 23.98 -7.57 -0.44
CA SER A 51 23.60 -6.47 -1.32
C SER A 51 22.50 -6.85 -2.32
N TRP A 52 22.38 -8.13 -2.66
CA TRP A 52 21.34 -8.67 -3.55
C TRP A 52 19.91 -8.50 -3.00
N LEU A 53 19.73 -8.27 -1.69
CA LEU A 53 18.42 -8.07 -1.08
C LEU A 53 17.73 -6.79 -1.54
N GLY A 54 18.51 -5.74 -1.86
CA GLY A 54 17.99 -4.50 -2.44
C GLY A 54 17.31 -4.74 -3.80
N PRO A 55 18.04 -5.27 -4.80
CA PRO A 55 17.45 -5.65 -6.08
C PRO A 55 16.28 -6.62 -5.97
N VAL A 56 16.27 -7.55 -5.00
CA VAL A 56 15.12 -8.43 -4.77
C VAL A 56 13.89 -7.65 -4.29
N ASN A 57 14.05 -6.70 -3.36
CA ASN A 57 12.96 -5.80 -2.98
C ASN A 57 12.42 -5.01 -4.19
N ASP A 58 13.31 -4.46 -5.01
CA ASP A 58 12.95 -3.71 -6.22
C ASP A 58 12.16 -4.56 -7.22
N TRP A 59 12.62 -5.78 -7.50
CA TRP A 59 11.91 -6.71 -8.39
C TRP A 59 10.55 -7.11 -7.84
N LEU A 60 10.43 -7.35 -6.52
CA LEU A 60 9.15 -7.65 -5.90
C LEU A 60 8.19 -6.46 -5.98
N ALA A 61 8.68 -5.22 -5.88
CA ALA A 61 7.86 -4.03 -6.10
C ALA A 61 7.34 -3.94 -7.56
N VAL A 62 8.21 -4.23 -8.54
CA VAL A 62 7.82 -4.27 -9.96
C VAL A 62 6.78 -5.35 -10.24
N ILE A 63 7.03 -6.58 -9.77
CA ILE A 63 6.10 -7.70 -9.92
C ILE A 63 4.79 -7.42 -9.18
N GLY A 64 4.87 -6.80 -7.99
CA GLY A 64 3.75 -6.43 -7.14
C GLY A 64 2.84 -5.36 -7.72
N ALA A 65 3.30 -4.56 -8.69
CA ALA A 65 2.45 -3.52 -9.30
C ALA A 65 1.21 -4.11 -9.99
N VAL A 66 1.33 -5.27 -10.64
CA VAL A 66 0.20 -5.94 -11.31
C VAL A 66 -0.89 -6.37 -10.31
N PRO A 67 -0.60 -7.21 -9.29
CA PRO A 67 -1.63 -7.58 -8.33
C PRO A 67 -2.16 -6.37 -7.56
N TRP A 68 -1.35 -5.34 -7.32
CA TRP A 68 -1.82 -4.10 -6.70
C TRP A 68 -2.91 -3.41 -7.53
N ILE A 69 -2.63 -3.17 -8.82
CA ILE A 69 -3.55 -2.52 -9.75
C ILE A 69 -4.84 -3.35 -9.88
N VAL A 70 -4.70 -4.66 -10.08
CA VAL A 70 -5.87 -5.54 -10.26
C VAL A 70 -6.72 -5.57 -8.99
N ALA A 71 -6.12 -5.70 -7.81
CA ALA A 71 -6.84 -5.69 -6.54
C ALA A 71 -7.58 -4.37 -6.30
N MET A 72 -6.96 -3.23 -6.61
CA MET A 72 -7.59 -1.91 -6.51
C MET A 72 -8.81 -1.77 -7.41
N VAL A 73 -8.67 -2.15 -8.68
CA VAL A 73 -9.76 -2.07 -9.67
C VAL A 73 -10.90 -3.01 -9.29
N LEU A 74 -10.60 -4.26 -8.92
CA LEU A 74 -11.62 -5.23 -8.53
C LEU A 74 -12.36 -4.79 -7.26
N LEU A 75 -11.64 -4.27 -6.26
CA LEU A 75 -12.27 -3.76 -5.04
C LEU A 75 -13.17 -2.55 -5.34
N ALA A 76 -12.70 -1.58 -6.12
CA ALA A 76 -13.51 -0.41 -6.49
C ALA A 76 -14.79 -0.81 -7.26
N ARG A 77 -14.68 -1.79 -8.17
CA ARG A 77 -15.84 -2.36 -8.88
C ARG A 77 -16.79 -3.06 -7.92
N HIS A 78 -16.27 -3.88 -7.02
CA HIS A 78 -17.06 -4.62 -6.03
C HIS A 78 -17.84 -3.68 -5.11
N LEU A 79 -17.26 -2.55 -4.75
CA LEU A 79 -17.91 -1.53 -3.91
C LEU A 79 -18.93 -0.66 -4.64
N THR A 80 -19.18 -0.89 -5.93
CA THR A 80 -20.00 -0.01 -6.78
C THR A 80 -19.56 1.46 -6.67
N ALA A 81 -18.25 1.67 -6.74
CA ALA A 81 -17.60 2.95 -6.44
C ALA A 81 -18.24 4.14 -7.16
N GLY A 82 -18.52 5.21 -6.41
CA GLY A 82 -18.82 6.52 -6.96
C GLY A 82 -17.63 7.15 -7.69
N PRO A 83 -17.83 8.28 -8.39
CA PRO A 83 -16.80 8.88 -9.25
C PRO A 83 -15.52 9.25 -8.50
N TRP A 84 -15.62 9.64 -7.22
CA TRP A 84 -14.45 9.99 -6.41
C TRP A 84 -13.53 8.80 -6.10
N LEU A 85 -14.10 7.67 -5.70
CA LEU A 85 -13.32 6.46 -5.43
C LEU A 85 -12.68 5.94 -6.73
N TRP A 86 -13.37 6.07 -7.86
CA TRP A 86 -12.78 5.75 -9.17
C TRP A 86 -11.62 6.66 -9.54
N ALA A 87 -11.74 7.98 -9.37
CA ALA A 87 -10.64 8.90 -9.62
C ALA A 87 -9.40 8.56 -8.79
N LEU A 88 -9.58 8.29 -7.48
CA LEU A 88 -8.50 7.83 -6.61
C LEU A 88 -7.93 6.48 -7.05
N THR A 89 -8.78 5.55 -7.51
CA THR A 89 -8.35 4.24 -8.01
C THR A 89 -7.45 4.40 -9.22
N VAL A 90 -7.85 5.23 -10.20
CA VAL A 90 -7.07 5.51 -11.39
C VAL A 90 -5.73 6.15 -11.02
N LEU A 91 -5.73 7.17 -10.15
CA LEU A 91 -4.51 7.82 -9.68
C LEU A 91 -3.58 6.84 -8.96
N ALA A 92 -4.11 5.96 -8.12
CA ALA A 92 -3.33 4.95 -7.43
C ALA A 92 -2.74 3.91 -8.41
N CYS A 93 -3.51 3.48 -9.42
CA CYS A 93 -3.02 2.59 -10.46
C CYS A 93 -1.90 3.23 -11.30
N ILE A 94 -2.05 4.51 -11.66
CA ILE A 94 -0.98 5.28 -12.33
C ILE A 94 0.25 5.35 -11.43
N GLY A 95 0.07 5.61 -10.13
CA GLY A 95 1.15 5.61 -9.15
C GLY A 95 1.89 4.27 -9.06
N ALA A 96 1.17 3.16 -8.98
CA ALA A 96 1.74 1.81 -8.96
C ALA A 96 2.53 1.50 -10.24
N ALA A 97 1.98 1.86 -11.41
CA ALA A 97 2.68 1.72 -12.69
C ALA A 97 3.93 2.61 -12.76
N ALA A 98 3.84 3.86 -12.28
CA ALA A 98 4.97 4.78 -12.25
C ALA A 98 6.10 4.27 -11.34
N ILE A 99 5.78 3.72 -10.16
CA ILE A 99 6.75 3.06 -9.28
C ILE A 99 7.45 1.92 -10.02
N ALA A 100 6.69 1.03 -10.68
CA ALA A 100 7.29 -0.09 -11.40
C ALA A 100 8.22 0.37 -12.53
N ILE A 101 7.77 1.35 -13.33
CA ILE A 101 8.56 1.90 -14.44
C ILE A 101 9.85 2.56 -13.93
N VAL A 102 9.76 3.45 -12.95
CA VAL A 102 10.96 4.15 -12.44
C VAL A 102 11.92 3.16 -11.76
N THR A 103 11.40 2.13 -11.11
CA THR A 103 12.22 1.07 -10.49
C THR A 103 12.94 0.25 -11.56
N LEU A 104 12.28 -0.10 -12.67
CA LEU A 104 12.92 -0.75 -13.81
C LEU A 104 14.00 0.13 -14.45
N LEU A 105 13.74 1.43 -14.60
CA LEU A 105 14.73 2.38 -15.10
C LEU A 105 15.93 2.48 -14.16
N MET A 106 15.70 2.47 -12.84
CA MET A 106 16.76 2.48 -11.83
C MET A 106 17.61 1.20 -11.89
N LEU A 107 16.97 0.04 -11.98
CA LEU A 107 17.67 -1.25 -12.16
C LEU A 107 18.47 -1.32 -13.47
N GLY A 108 18.01 -0.63 -14.51
CA GLY A 108 18.72 -0.47 -15.78
C GLY A 108 19.80 0.62 -15.79
N GLY A 109 20.00 1.35 -14.68
CA GLY A 109 20.96 2.46 -14.59
C GLY A 109 20.55 3.74 -15.33
N LEU A 110 19.27 3.87 -15.70
CA LEU A 110 18.70 5.03 -16.41
C LEU A 110 18.00 6.04 -15.49
N ALA A 111 17.75 5.67 -14.24
CA ALA A 111 17.22 6.54 -13.19
C ALA A 111 18.02 6.33 -11.89
N ASP A 112 17.98 7.31 -10.99
CA ASP A 112 18.60 7.22 -9.68
C ASP A 112 17.58 6.92 -8.57
N LEU A 113 18.09 6.63 -7.38
CA LEU A 113 17.28 6.37 -6.20
C LEU A 113 16.44 7.60 -5.79
N GLN A 114 16.90 8.81 -6.11
CA GLN A 114 16.17 10.04 -5.79
C GLN A 114 14.89 10.13 -6.61
N ALA A 115 14.94 9.87 -7.92
CA ALA A 115 13.77 9.81 -8.79
C ALA A 115 12.79 8.73 -8.33
N GLN A 116 13.29 7.54 -8.00
CA GLN A 116 12.48 6.43 -7.47
C GLN A 116 11.79 6.83 -6.16
N THR A 117 12.51 7.50 -5.25
CA THR A 117 11.99 7.94 -3.95
C THR A 117 10.88 8.96 -4.12
N ILE A 118 11.08 9.97 -4.98
CA ILE A 118 10.08 11.03 -5.24
C ILE A 118 8.78 10.41 -5.77
N VAL A 119 8.88 9.56 -6.79
CA VAL A 119 7.72 8.88 -7.39
C VAL A 119 7.02 8.00 -6.35
N SER A 120 7.79 7.22 -5.58
CA SER A 120 7.24 6.31 -4.56
C SER A 120 6.52 7.06 -3.44
N VAL A 121 7.04 8.19 -2.98
CA VAL A 121 6.39 9.01 -1.95
C VAL A 121 5.04 9.53 -2.45
N VAL A 122 4.99 10.13 -3.64
CA VAL A 122 3.74 10.66 -4.21
C VAL A 122 2.71 9.55 -4.41
N ALA A 123 3.11 8.43 -5.01
CA ALA A 123 2.23 7.28 -5.23
C ALA A 123 1.74 6.65 -3.91
N THR A 124 2.59 6.60 -2.87
CA THR A 124 2.21 6.10 -1.54
C THR A 124 1.14 6.98 -0.89
N VAL A 125 1.26 8.31 -0.98
CA VAL A 125 0.24 9.24 -0.47
C VAL A 125 -1.11 8.96 -1.12
N VAL A 126 -1.13 8.83 -2.45
CA VAL A 126 -2.36 8.53 -3.20
C VAL A 126 -2.92 7.16 -2.81
N ALA A 127 -2.08 6.14 -2.70
CA ALA A 127 -2.52 4.80 -2.35
C ALA A 127 -3.09 4.69 -0.93
N PHE A 128 -2.52 5.40 0.04
CA PHE A 128 -3.01 5.40 1.43
C PHE A 128 -4.33 6.19 1.53
N ALA A 129 -4.42 7.34 0.87
CA ALA A 129 -5.68 8.08 0.75
C ALA A 129 -6.77 7.22 0.10
N TRP A 130 -6.44 6.52 -0.99
CA TRP A 130 -7.34 5.56 -1.63
C TRP A 130 -7.78 4.46 -0.68
N ALA A 131 -6.85 3.84 0.06
CA ALA A 131 -7.16 2.75 0.98
C ALA A 131 -8.11 3.20 2.11
N ALA A 132 -7.90 4.41 2.65
CA ALA A 132 -8.81 4.97 3.65
C ALA A 132 -10.22 5.18 3.10
N VAL A 133 -10.36 5.77 1.91
CA VAL A 133 -11.66 5.98 1.26
C VAL A 133 -12.32 4.65 0.92
N ALA A 134 -11.59 3.72 0.31
CA ALA A 134 -12.10 2.39 -0.04
C ALA A 134 -12.57 1.62 1.20
N ALA A 135 -11.83 1.68 2.31
CA ALA A 135 -12.21 1.00 3.54
C ALA A 135 -13.46 1.59 4.19
N VAL A 136 -13.63 2.92 4.15
CA VAL A 136 -14.85 3.59 4.66
C VAL A 136 -16.06 3.20 3.82
N VAL A 137 -15.94 3.26 2.49
CA VAL A 137 -17.02 2.84 1.56
C VAL A 137 -17.37 1.37 1.77
N ALA A 138 -16.36 0.50 1.91
CA ALA A 138 -16.55 -0.92 2.17
C ALA A 138 -17.23 -1.21 3.52
N ARG A 139 -16.92 -0.43 4.55
CA ARG A 139 -17.59 -0.51 5.84
C ARG A 139 -19.05 -0.08 5.73
N GLU A 140 -19.33 1.02 5.05
CA GLU A 140 -20.69 1.55 4.86
C GLU A 140 -21.56 0.61 4.01
N ALA A 141 -20.97 -0.08 3.04
CA ALA A 141 -21.61 -1.15 2.28
C ALA A 141 -21.77 -2.46 3.08
N GLY A 142 -21.20 -2.57 4.30
CA GLY A 142 -21.29 -3.76 5.13
C GLY A 142 -20.45 -4.95 4.66
N VAL A 143 -19.57 -4.76 3.66
CA VAL A 143 -18.74 -5.83 3.08
C VAL A 143 -17.44 -6.07 3.84
N LEU A 144 -16.99 -5.09 4.63
CA LEU A 144 -15.81 -5.21 5.52
C LEU A 144 -16.14 -4.81 6.97
N PRO A 145 -15.48 -5.44 7.97
CA PRO A 145 -15.60 -5.06 9.37
C PRO A 145 -15.01 -3.67 9.66
N ALA A 146 -15.57 -2.98 10.66
CA ALA A 146 -15.20 -1.60 11.00
C ALA A 146 -13.71 -1.41 11.33
N TRP A 147 -13.06 -2.41 11.93
CA TRP A 147 -11.65 -2.32 12.30
C TRP A 147 -10.72 -2.16 11.08
N LEU A 148 -11.11 -2.64 9.89
CA LEU A 148 -10.33 -2.45 8.66
C LEU A 148 -10.38 -1.01 8.14
N ALA A 149 -11.51 -0.33 8.34
CA ALA A 149 -11.60 1.11 8.08
C ALA A 149 -10.74 1.90 9.06
N VAL A 150 -10.79 1.55 10.35
CA VAL A 150 -9.92 2.16 11.36
C VAL A 150 -8.45 1.95 11.05
N LEU A 151 -8.05 0.74 10.64
CA LEU A 151 -6.67 0.44 10.25
C LEU A 151 -6.23 1.28 9.05
N ALA A 152 -7.04 1.37 7.99
CA ALA A 152 -6.72 2.18 6.81
C ALA A 152 -6.57 3.67 7.15
N ILE A 153 -7.47 4.20 7.99
CA ILE A 153 -7.39 5.59 8.47
C ILE A 153 -6.13 5.79 9.32
N ALA A 154 -5.79 4.84 10.19
CA ALA A 154 -4.59 4.91 11.02
C ALA A 154 -3.30 4.90 10.18
N ILE A 155 -3.23 4.08 9.12
CA ILE A 155 -2.12 4.07 8.15
C ILE A 155 -1.95 5.46 7.52
N THR A 156 -3.04 6.07 7.04
CA THR A 156 -3.01 7.39 6.42
C THR A 156 -2.64 8.48 7.44
N ALA A 157 -3.19 8.43 8.65
CA ALA A 157 -2.85 9.35 9.72
C ALA A 157 -1.38 9.25 10.14
N ALA A 158 -0.83 8.03 10.21
CA ALA A 158 0.58 7.79 10.49
C ALA A 158 1.48 8.36 9.38
N LEU A 159 1.08 8.28 8.10
CA LEU A 159 1.80 8.93 7.00
C LEU A 159 1.80 10.46 7.14
N VAL A 160 0.66 11.06 7.49
CA VAL A 160 0.57 12.51 7.73
C VAL A 160 1.45 12.91 8.92
N ALA A 161 1.42 12.17 10.01
CA ALA A 161 2.25 12.42 11.17
C ALA A 161 3.76 12.25 10.86
N THR A 162 4.11 11.27 10.02
CA THR A 162 5.47 11.10 9.49
C THR A 162 5.92 12.33 8.72
N ALA A 163 5.10 12.84 7.80
CA ALA A 163 5.42 14.02 7.00
C ALA A 163 5.58 15.27 7.88
N ILE A 164 4.71 15.45 8.88
CA ILE A 164 4.82 16.57 9.84
C ILE A 164 6.10 16.45 10.66
N ALA A 165 6.35 15.30 11.29
CA ALA A 165 7.54 15.09 12.12
C ALA A 165 8.83 15.24 11.31
N GLY A 166 8.89 14.63 10.12
CA GLY A 166 10.03 14.74 9.21
C GLY A 166 10.23 16.17 8.70
N GLY A 167 9.15 16.88 8.36
CA GLY A 167 9.20 18.27 7.91
C GLY A 167 9.70 19.23 9.00
N ILE A 168 9.22 19.09 10.23
CA ILE A 168 9.72 19.87 11.38
C ILE A 168 11.18 19.49 11.67
N GLY A 169 11.53 18.20 11.60
CA GLY A 169 12.89 17.71 11.79
C GLY A 169 13.87 18.29 10.77
N PHE A 170 13.44 18.43 9.52
CA PHE A 170 14.24 19.05 8.46
C PHE A 170 14.54 20.53 8.72
N LEU A 171 13.61 21.26 9.34
CA LEU A 171 13.79 22.68 9.71
C LEU A 171 14.61 22.86 11.00
N ALA A 172 14.79 21.81 11.80
CA ALA A 172 15.56 21.87 13.04
C ALA A 172 17.08 21.94 12.75
N PRO A 173 17.87 22.59 13.64
CA PRO A 173 19.31 22.75 13.45
C PRO A 173 20.04 21.42 13.26
N ASP A 174 21.00 21.40 12.33
CA ASP A 174 21.87 20.26 12.09
C ASP A 174 22.57 19.81 13.39
N GLY A 175 22.59 18.50 13.64
CA GLY A 175 23.20 17.92 14.84
C GLY A 175 22.42 18.10 16.15
N SER A 176 21.28 18.80 16.13
CA SER A 176 20.45 18.96 17.35
C SER A 176 19.74 17.67 17.76
N ALA A 177 19.59 17.46 19.07
CA ALA A 177 18.83 16.33 19.61
C ALA A 177 17.35 16.33 19.15
N LEU A 178 16.77 17.53 18.93
CA LEU A 178 15.43 17.69 18.39
C LEU A 178 15.31 17.08 16.98
N ARG A 179 16.25 17.40 16.09
CA ARG A 179 16.28 16.86 14.72
C ARG A 179 16.35 15.34 14.70
N SER A 180 17.27 14.76 15.48
CA SER A 180 17.40 13.30 15.59
C SER A 180 16.14 12.64 16.15
N THR A 181 15.52 13.25 17.16
CA THR A 181 14.28 12.73 17.77
C THR A 181 13.12 12.75 16.78
N LEU A 182 12.92 13.87 16.07
CA LEU A 182 11.85 14.02 15.09
C LEU A 182 12.00 13.08 13.90
N PHE A 183 13.23 12.88 13.39
CA PHE A 183 13.47 11.87 12.37
C PHE A 183 13.26 10.44 12.88
N GLY A 184 13.68 10.14 14.13
CA GLY A 184 13.38 8.85 14.76
C GLY A 184 11.87 8.58 14.83
N VAL A 185 11.08 9.57 15.26
CA VAL A 185 9.61 9.49 15.29
C VAL A 185 9.03 9.30 13.89
N ALA A 186 9.50 10.08 12.91
CA ALA A 186 9.06 9.93 11.52
C ALA A 186 9.34 8.54 10.97
N VAL A 187 10.54 8.00 11.20
CA VAL A 187 10.91 6.63 10.77
C VAL A 187 10.01 5.59 11.42
N VAL A 188 9.73 5.69 12.72
CA VAL A 188 8.86 4.74 13.42
C VAL A 188 7.43 4.79 12.88
N LEU A 189 6.85 5.98 12.77
CA LEU A 189 5.47 6.14 12.28
C LEU A 189 5.34 5.70 10.82
N GLY A 190 6.29 6.11 9.97
CA GLY A 190 6.31 5.76 8.56
C GLY A 190 6.51 4.26 8.36
N GLY A 191 7.45 3.67 9.10
CA GLY A 191 7.69 2.23 9.08
C GLY A 191 6.47 1.42 9.52
N LEU A 192 5.76 1.84 10.57
CA LEU A 192 4.51 1.19 11.01
C LEU A 192 3.42 1.28 9.94
N ALA A 193 3.24 2.45 9.31
CA ALA A 193 2.27 2.61 8.23
C ALA A 193 2.60 1.71 7.03
N TRP A 194 3.89 1.60 6.70
CA TRP A 194 4.40 0.73 5.64
C TRP A 194 4.21 -0.76 5.92
N ILE A 195 4.39 -1.20 7.18
CA ILE A 195 4.11 -2.59 7.60
C ILE A 195 2.61 -2.88 7.59
N ALA A 196 1.79 -1.93 8.02
CA ALA A 196 0.35 -2.12 8.16
C ALA A 196 -0.36 -2.21 6.79
N PHE A 197 0.17 -1.59 5.73
CA PHE A 197 -0.42 -1.62 4.40
C PHE A 197 -0.52 -3.03 3.77
N PRO A 198 0.53 -3.87 3.69
CA PRO A 198 0.40 -5.25 3.22
C PRO A 198 -0.52 -6.09 4.09
N VAL A 199 -0.49 -5.87 5.42
CA VAL A 199 -1.39 -6.54 6.37
C VAL A 199 -2.85 -6.19 6.09
N TRP A 200 -3.13 -4.94 5.76
CA TRP A 200 -4.49 -4.49 5.41
C TRP A 200 -5.02 -5.22 4.16
N TRP A 201 -4.19 -5.43 3.13
CA TRP A 201 -4.56 -6.23 1.95
C TRP A 201 -4.84 -7.71 2.29
N LEU A 202 -3.98 -8.34 3.09
CA LEU A 202 -4.21 -9.72 3.55
C LEU A 202 -5.50 -9.83 4.37
N ALA A 203 -5.80 -8.80 5.16
CA ALA A 203 -7.00 -8.77 5.95
C ALA A 203 -8.27 -8.54 5.11
N ILE A 204 -8.21 -7.76 4.03
CA ILE A 204 -9.30 -7.71 3.03
C ILE A 204 -9.53 -9.10 2.46
N ALA A 205 -8.47 -9.79 2.00
CA ALA A 205 -8.57 -11.12 1.43
C ALA A 205 -9.27 -12.12 2.38
N SER A 206 -9.02 -11.97 3.69
CA SER A 206 -9.56 -12.86 4.72
C SER A 206 -10.99 -12.49 5.18
N ASN A 207 -11.39 -11.22 5.05
CA ASN A 207 -12.62 -10.71 5.68
C ASN A 207 -13.69 -10.21 4.71
N LEU A 208 -13.38 -10.05 3.41
CA LEU A 208 -14.34 -9.55 2.43
C LEU A 208 -15.55 -10.48 2.33
N ARG A 209 -16.75 -9.96 2.55
CA ARG A 209 -18.00 -10.74 2.51
C ARG A 209 -18.65 -10.62 1.14
N CYS A 210 -19.37 -11.65 0.69
CA CYS A 210 -20.30 -11.49 -0.42
C CYS A 210 -21.42 -10.54 0.00
N GLU A 211 -21.83 -9.62 -0.87
CA GLU A 211 -23.07 -8.88 -0.66
C GLU A 211 -24.23 -9.87 -0.53
N ALA A 212 -24.95 -9.82 0.58
CA ALA A 212 -26.24 -10.48 0.67
C ALA A 212 -27.17 -9.83 -0.37
N PRO A 213 -28.03 -10.59 -1.07
CA PRO A 213 -29.01 -9.99 -1.98
C PRO A 213 -29.79 -8.94 -1.19
N ARG A 214 -29.72 -7.66 -1.59
CA ARG A 214 -30.59 -6.64 -0.99
C ARG A 214 -32.01 -7.13 -1.20
N ASP A 215 -32.69 -7.42 -0.09
CA ASP A 215 -34.06 -7.91 -0.06
C ASP A 215 -34.94 -7.07 -1.00
N SER A 216 -35.17 -7.58 -2.21
CA SER A 216 -36.02 -6.97 -3.23
C SER A 216 -37.50 -7.07 -2.89
N TRP A 217 -37.82 -7.51 -1.66
CA TRP A 217 -39.18 -7.73 -1.15
C TRP A 217 -39.76 -6.51 -0.43
N ARG A 218 -39.01 -5.39 -0.36
CA ARG A 218 -39.49 -4.10 0.20
C ARG A 218 -39.88 -3.09 -0.90
N ALA A 219 -40.63 -3.54 -1.89
CA ALA A 219 -41.34 -2.68 -2.84
C ALA A 219 -42.79 -3.16 -2.95
#